data_AF-A0A949J2N3-F1
#
_entry.id   AF-A0A949J2N3-F1
#
_cell.length_a   1.000
_cell.length_b   1.000
_cell.length_c   1.000
_cell.angle_alpha   90.00
_cell.angle_beta   90.00
_cell.angle_gamma   90.00
#
_symmetry.space_group_name_H-M   'P 1'
#
loop_
_entity.id
_entity.type
_entity.pdbx_description
1 polymer ?
#
loop_
_entity_poly.entity_id
_entity_poly.type
_entity_poly.pdbx_seq_one_letter_code
_entity_poly.pdbx_strand_id
1 'polypeptide(L)' 'MTHCFFCSQNIRYIDYKDIDLLKRFISSQMKIIDPKHTGVCAKHQRKLAEAIKRARFMALVPYVRN' A
#
# COMPACT_ATOMS: atom_id res chain seq x y z
N MET A 1 -1.21 5.76 19.81
CA MET A 1 -0.55 4.51 19.36
C MET A 1 -1.33 3.99 18.16
N THR A 2 -0.91 4.33 16.95
CA THR A 2 -1.60 3.88 15.74
C THR A 2 -1.26 2.40 15.51
N HIS A 3 -2.29 1.55 15.60
CA HIS A 3 -2.16 0.12 15.39
C HIS A 3 -1.95 -0.16 13.90
N CYS A 4 -0.74 -0.55 13.51
CA CYS A 4 -0.44 -0.90 12.13
C CYS A 4 -1.17 -2.19 11.75
N PHE A 5 -2.02 -2.12 10.73
CA PHE A 5 -2.74 -3.26 10.16
C PHE A 5 -1.83 -4.46 9.84
N PHE A 6 -0.68 -4.21 9.21
CA PHE A 6 0.23 -5.29 8.86
C PHE A 6 0.94 -5.90 10.08
N CYS A 7 1.18 -5.12 11.14
CA CYS A 7 1.71 -5.66 12.38
C CYS A 7 0.67 -6.53 13.10
N SER A 8 -0.59 -6.12 13.10
CA SER A 8 -1.68 -6.84 13.79
C SER A 8 -1.97 -8.19 13.16
N GLN A 9 -1.91 -8.25 11.83
CA GLN A 9 -2.11 -9.47 11.06
C GLN A 9 -0.83 -10.31 10.89
N ASN A 10 0.28 -9.92 11.54
CA ASN A 10 1.60 -10.55 11.41
C ASN A 10 2.06 -10.71 9.94
N ILE A 11 1.66 -9.78 9.07
CA ILE A 11 2.01 -9.79 7.66
C ILE A 11 3.44 -9.29 7.51
N ARG A 12 4.34 -10.19 7.10
CA ARG A 12 5.78 -9.89 6.91
C ARG A 12 6.12 -9.45 5.49
N TYR A 13 5.36 -9.91 4.51
CA TYR A 13 5.54 -9.65 3.09
C TYR A 13 4.25 -9.07 2.50
N ILE A 14 4.38 -8.07 1.64
CA ILE A 14 3.27 -7.43 0.96
C ILE A 14 3.48 -7.73 -0.53
N ASP A 15 2.67 -8.62 -1.09
CA ASP A 15 2.77 -8.97 -2.50
C ASP A 15 2.22 -7.83 -3.36
N TYR A 16 2.90 -7.53 -4.47
CA TYR A 16 2.43 -6.54 -5.43
C TYR A 16 1.24 -7.07 -6.26
N LYS A 17 1.01 -8.39 -6.25
CA LYS A 17 -0.10 -9.07 -6.95
C LYS A 17 -1.42 -8.96 -6.20
N ASP A 18 -1.40 -8.69 -4.89
CA ASP A 18 -2.59 -8.54 -4.06
C ASP A 18 -3.25 -7.17 -4.25
N ILE A 19 -3.82 -6.94 -5.44
CA ILE A 19 -4.38 -5.64 -5.84
C ILE A 19 -5.45 -5.15 -4.86
N ASP A 20 -6.28 -6.04 -4.32
CA ASP A 20 -7.35 -5.68 -3.38
C ASP A 20 -6.82 -5.17 -2.05
N LEU A 21 -5.66 -5.69 -1.61
CA LEU A 21 -4.96 -5.19 -0.43
C LEU A 21 -4.34 -3.84 -0.74
N LEU A 22 -3.64 -3.70 -1.87
CA LEU A 22 -2.95 -2.46 -2.26
C LEU A 22 -3.93 -1.30 -2.45
N LYS A 23 -5.09 -1.55 -3.07
CA LYS A 23 -6.14 -0.55 -3.30
C LYS A 23 -6.60 0.15 -2.02
N ARG A 24 -6.59 -0.53 -0.86
CA ARG A 24 -6.95 0.06 0.43
C ARG A 24 -6.02 1.19 0.87
N PHE A 25 -4.79 1.21 0.35
CA PHE A 25 -3.76 2.18 0.70
C PHE A 25 -3.47 3.18 -0.43
N ILE A 26 -4.37 3.25 -1.41
CA ILE A 26 -4.30 4.15 -2.55
C ILE A 26 -5.53 5.06 -2.51
N SER A 27 -5.33 6.36 -2.78
CA SER A 27 -6.42 7.34 -2.81
C SER A 27 -7.29 7.18 -4.06
N SER A 28 -8.43 7.86 -4.09
CA SER A 28 -9.29 7.90 -5.28
C SER A 28 -8.59 8.45 -6.53
N GLN A 29 -7.56 9.30 -6.36
CA GLN A 29 -6.72 9.82 -7.46
C GLN A 29 -5.55 8.88 -7.80
N MET A 30 -5.59 7.64 -7.31
CA MET A 30 -4.56 6.62 -7.51
C MET A 30 -3.20 6.96 -6.90
N LYS A 31 -3.13 7.87 -5.92
CA LYS A 31 -1.88 8.23 -5.19
C LYS A 31 -1.70 7.34 -3.95
N ILE A 32 -0.46 7.07 -3.55
CA ILE A 32 -0.18 6.32 -2.30
C ILE A 32 -0.58 7.21 -1.12
N ILE A 33 -1.38 6.69 -0.20
CA ILE A 33 -1.84 7.45 0.97
C ILE A 33 -0.70 7.56 2.00
N ASP A 34 -0.58 8.73 2.64
CA ASP A 34 0.40 8.99 3.70
C ASP A 34 0.15 8.10 4.94
N PRO A 35 1.21 7.57 5.59
CA PRO A 35 1.12 6.80 6.84
C PRO A 35 0.27 7.42 7.94
N LYS A 36 0.21 8.75 8.03
CA LYS A 36 -0.58 9.47 9.04
C LYS A 36 -2.08 9.17 8.92
N HIS A 37 -2.55 8.90 7.70
CA HIS A 37 -3.95 8.58 7.43
C HIS A 37 -4.21 7.06 7.42
N THR A 38 -3.23 6.25 7.00
CA THR A 38 -3.39 4.78 6.94
C THR A 38 -3.09 4.07 8.27
N GLY A 39 -2.38 4.72 9.19
CA GLY A 39 -1.95 4.12 10.46
C GLY A 39 -0.84 3.06 10.31
N VAL A 40 -0.24 2.93 9.12
CA VAL A 40 0.81 1.95 8.83
C VAL A 40 2.15 2.40 9.42
N CYS A 41 2.91 1.47 10.02
CA CYS A 41 4.23 1.81 10.57
C CYS A 41 5.24 2.10 9.44
N ALA A 42 6.29 2.87 9.74
CA ALA A 42 7.28 3.28 8.73
C ALA A 42 7.93 2.09 7.98
N LYS A 43 8.15 0.96 8.66
CA LYS A 43 8.73 -0.25 8.06
C LYS A 43 7.79 -0.87 7.01
N HIS A 44 6.52 -1.01 7.35
CA HIS A 44 5.51 -1.56 6.44
C HIS A 44 5.16 -0.58 5.33
N GLN A 45 5.18 0.74 5.58
CA GLN A 45 4.95 1.73 4.53
C GLN A 45 6.00 1.63 3.42
N ARG A 46 7.29 1.45 3.76
CA ARG A 46 8.36 1.30 2.76
C ARG A 46 8.11 0.09 1.85
N LYS A 47 7.76 -1.05 2.46
CA LYS A 47 7.42 -2.29 1.74
C LYS A 47 6.16 -2.13 0.88
N LEU A 48 5.14 -1.50 1.43
CA LEU A 48 3.88 -1.22 0.73
C LEU A 48 4.11 -0.32 -0.48
N ALA A 49 4.89 0.75 -0.33
CA ALA A 49 5.22 1.66 -1.43
C ALA A 49 6.01 0.96 -2.55
N GLU A 50 6.93 0.06 -2.19
CA GLU A 50 7.65 -0.78 -3.16
C GLU A 50 6.71 -1.73 -3.91
N ALA A 51 5.80 -2.40 -3.18
CA ALA A 51 4.79 -3.27 -3.77
C ALA A 51 3.87 -2.51 -4.73
N ILE A 52 3.37 -1.32 -4.35
CA ILE A 52 2.52 -0.47 -5.21
C ILE A 52 3.29 -0.01 -6.46
N LYS A 53 4.56 0.38 -6.32
CA LYS A 53 5.39 0.77 -7.47
C LYS A 53 5.59 -0.39 -8.45
N ARG A 54 5.81 -1.61 -7.95
CA ARG A 54 5.90 -2.83 -8.77
C ARG A 54 4.58 -3.14 -9.47
N ALA A 55 3.46 -3.08 -8.74
CA ALA A 55 2.12 -3.29 -9.29
C ALA A 55 1.82 -2.30 -10.42
N ARG A 56 2.24 -1.03 -10.26
CA ARG A 56 2.11 0.00 -11.30
C ARG A 56 2.97 -0.27 -12.53
N PHE A 57 4.20 -0.72 -12.35
CA PHE A 57 5.07 -1.11 -13.45
C PHE A 57 4.49 -2.28 -14.25
N MET A 58 3.81 -3.21 -13.58
CA MET A 58 3.13 -4.35 -14.21
C MET A 58 1.71 -4.04 -14.72
N ALA A 59 1.31 -2.77 -14.77
CA ALA A 59 -0.02 -2.33 -15.19
C ALA A 59 -1.20 -2.90 -14.38
N LEU A 60 -0.96 -3.46 -13.18
CA LEU A 60 -2.01 -3.95 -12.28
C LEU A 60 -2.74 -2.81 -11.55
N VAL A 61 -2.04 -1.69 -11.35
CA VAL A 61 -2.54 -0.49 -10.66
C VAL A 61 -2.15 0.73 -11.50
N PRO A 62 -3.07 1.67 -11.77
CA PRO A 62 -2.73 2.88 -12.52
C PRO A 62 -1.93 3.90 -11.69
N TYR A 63 -1.21 4.80 -12.37
CA TYR A 63 -0.46 5.88 -11.73
C TYR A 63 -1.37 7.05 -11.31
N VAL A 64 -2.39 7.33 -12.10
CA VAL A 64 -3.34 8.44 -11.94
C VAL A 64 -4.73 8.02 -12.37
N ARG A 65 -5.76 8.70 -11.86
CA ARG A 65 -7.13 8.59 -12.37
C ARG A 65 -7.29 9.58 -13.53
N ASN A 66 -7.74 9.11 -14.69
CA ASN A 66 -8.19 9.97 -15.80
C ASN A 66 -9.60 10.47 -15.56
#